data_AF-A0A4Q3NER2-F1
#
_entry.id   AF-A0A4Q3NER2-F1
#
_cell.length_a   1.000
_cell.length_b   1.000
_cell.length_c   1.000
_cell.angle_alpha   90.00
_cell.angle_beta   90.00
_cell.angle_gamma   90.00
#
_symmetry.space_group_name_H-M   'P 1'
#
loop_
_entity.id
_entity.type
_entity.pdbx_description
1 polymer ?
#
loop_
_entity_poly.entity_id
_entity_poly.type
_entity_poly.pdbx_seq_one_letter_code
_entity_poly.pdbx_strand_id
1 'polypeptide(L)'
;MKFAAHAVQNRTLVCLRGASMLLRAVSTWIACTMLAVIPSGAAGADTSRAAQAMAAAAQALLDATPQAERAGLLQPFTLAARSDWHYVPRGRPGIALKVMSAAQRQAAQQLLAAALSQPGLLQVQGLIAL
;
A
#
# COMPACT_ATOMS: atom_id res chain seq x y z
N MET A 1 20.94 -50.61 -70.82
CA MET A 1 19.89 -50.01 -69.96
C MET A 1 20.35 -50.14 -68.51
N LYS A 2 20.57 -49.00 -67.82
CA LYS A 2 21.18 -48.93 -66.49
C LYS A 2 20.07 -48.90 -65.43
N PHE A 3 20.08 -49.86 -64.50
CA PHE A 3 19.38 -49.74 -63.22
C PHE A 3 20.46 -49.66 -62.13
N ALA A 4 20.57 -48.50 -61.48
CA ALA A 4 21.47 -48.27 -60.36
C ALA A 4 20.70 -48.36 -59.05
N ALA A 5 21.24 -49.18 -58.15
CA ALA A 5 20.71 -49.44 -56.82
C ALA A 5 20.89 -48.25 -55.87
N HIS A 6 19.93 -48.16 -54.94
CA HIS A 6 19.84 -47.22 -53.85
C HIS A 6 20.92 -47.41 -52.76
N ALA A 7 21.13 -46.32 -52.04
CA ALA A 7 21.39 -46.22 -50.59
C ALA A 7 22.84 -46.06 -50.12
N VAL A 8 22.91 -45.39 -48.96
CA VAL A 8 24.08 -45.14 -48.08
C VAL A 8 24.78 -43.80 -48.33
N GLN A 9 24.13 -42.70 -47.95
CA GLN A 9 24.81 -41.41 -47.76
C GLN A 9 24.14 -40.57 -46.65
N ASN A 10 24.04 -41.08 -45.42
CA ASN A 10 23.65 -40.21 -44.29
C ASN A 10 24.04 -40.76 -42.91
N ARG A 11 25.33 -40.77 -42.54
CA ARG A 11 25.73 -41.22 -41.18
C ARG A 11 26.89 -40.48 -40.49
N THR A 12 27.45 -39.40 -41.04
CA THR A 12 28.70 -38.82 -40.50
C THR A 12 28.61 -37.43 -39.85
N LEU A 13 27.46 -36.75 -39.83
CA LEU A 13 27.38 -35.36 -39.34
C LEU A 13 26.82 -35.18 -37.91
N VAL A 14 26.63 -36.25 -37.14
CA VAL A 14 26.00 -36.15 -35.81
C VAL A 14 27.00 -35.89 -34.66
N CYS A 15 28.29 -36.23 -34.80
CA CYS A 15 29.19 -36.29 -33.64
C CYS A 15 29.87 -34.99 -33.18
N LEU A 16 29.78 -33.86 -33.89
CA LEU A 16 30.51 -32.63 -33.50
C LEU A 16 29.67 -31.48 -32.92
N ARG A 17 28.35 -31.64 -32.76
CA ARG A 17 27.46 -30.60 -32.19
C ARG A 17 27.11 -30.78 -30.70
N GLY A 18 27.51 -31.89 -30.07
CA GLY A 18 27.09 -32.24 -28.71
C GLY A 18 27.85 -31.54 -27.57
N ALA A 19 29.10 -31.13 -27.78
CA ALA A 19 29.97 -30.68 -26.68
C ALA A 19 29.86 -29.18 -26.33
N SER A 20 29.36 -28.34 -27.25
CA SER A 20 29.30 -26.88 -27.07
C SER A 20 27.94 -26.33 -26.62
N MET A 21 26.88 -27.14 -26.63
CA MET A 21 25.56 -26.74 -26.10
C MET A 21 25.45 -26.93 -24.58
N LEU A 22 26.13 -27.92 -24.00
CA LEU A 22 26.09 -28.19 -22.56
C LEU A 22 26.86 -27.16 -21.73
N LEU A 23 27.92 -26.55 -22.27
CA LEU A 23 28.72 -25.57 -21.53
C LEU A 23 28.11 -24.16 -21.51
N ARG A 24 27.25 -23.81 -22.47
CA ARG A 24 26.56 -22.51 -22.49
C ARG A 24 25.27 -22.50 -21.67
N ALA A 25 24.62 -23.65 -21.50
CA ALA A 25 23.39 -23.76 -20.70
C ALA A 25 23.64 -23.73 -19.19
N VAL A 26 24.78 -24.27 -18.72
CA VAL A 26 25.15 -24.23 -17.29
C VAL A 26 25.58 -22.81 -16.86
N SER A 27 26.17 -22.03 -17.77
CA SER A 27 26.63 -20.65 -17.50
C SER A 27 25.49 -19.68 -17.23
N THR A 28 24.34 -19.82 -17.90
CA THR A 28 23.19 -18.94 -17.71
C THR A 28 22.43 -19.21 -16.42
N TRP A 29 22.53 -20.43 -15.86
CA TRP A 29 21.89 -20.79 -14.59
C TRP A 29 22.66 -20.24 -13.38
N ILE A 30 23.99 -20.27 -13.41
CA ILE A 30 24.83 -19.76 -12.30
C ILE A 30 24.74 -18.23 -12.20
N ALA A 31 24.67 -17.52 -13.33
CA ALA A 31 24.51 -16.07 -13.37
C ALA A 31 23.14 -15.60 -12.84
N CYS A 32 22.08 -16.42 -12.99
CA CYS A 32 20.74 -16.10 -12.49
C CYS A 32 20.60 -16.33 -10.99
N THR A 33 21.35 -17.29 -10.42
CA THR A 33 21.33 -17.56 -8.97
C THR A 33 22.12 -16.55 -8.14
N MET A 34 23.14 -15.88 -8.69
CA MET A 34 23.91 -14.88 -7.94
C MET A 34 23.25 -13.50 -7.82
N LEU A 35 22.18 -13.22 -8.59
CA LEU A 35 21.41 -11.97 -8.48
C LEU A 35 20.22 -12.07 -7.51
N ALA A 36 20.15 -13.12 -6.68
CA ALA A 36 19.00 -13.40 -5.81
C ALA A 36 19.23 -13.10 -4.32
N VAL A 37 20.36 -12.49 -3.93
CA VAL A 37 20.55 -11.98 -2.56
C VAL A 37 20.53 -10.46 -2.60
N ILE A 38 19.36 -9.89 -2.94
CA ILE A 38 19.06 -8.53 -2.52
C ILE A 38 18.65 -8.67 -1.05
N PRO A 39 19.45 -8.22 -0.07
CA PRO A 39 18.93 -8.09 1.28
C PRO A 39 17.75 -7.15 1.15
N SER A 40 16.55 -7.68 1.41
CA SER A 40 15.37 -6.86 1.63
C SER A 40 15.61 -6.10 2.93
N GLY A 41 16.46 -5.07 2.85
CA GLY A 41 16.48 -4.02 3.85
C GLY A 41 15.07 -3.49 3.82
N ALA A 42 14.31 -3.79 4.86
CA ALA A 42 12.98 -3.23 5.05
C ALA A 42 13.17 -1.71 5.10
N ALA A 43 13.04 -1.06 3.95
CA ALA A 43 12.81 0.36 3.86
C ALA A 43 11.40 0.57 4.41
N GLY A 44 11.27 0.53 5.74
CA GLY A 44 10.09 1.05 6.40
C GLY A 44 9.95 2.48 5.93
N ALA A 45 8.82 2.81 5.31
CA ALA A 45 8.55 4.19 4.95
C ALA A 45 8.72 5.05 6.21
N ASP A 46 9.51 6.13 6.11
CA ASP A 46 9.61 7.08 7.21
C ASP A 46 8.24 7.75 7.38
N THR A 47 7.49 7.26 8.37
CA THR A 47 6.15 7.76 8.71
C THR A 47 6.21 8.96 9.66
N SER A 48 7.40 9.36 10.13
CA SER A 48 7.58 10.44 11.09
C SER A 48 6.98 11.75 10.57
N ARG A 49 7.22 12.08 9.31
CA ARG A 49 6.66 13.29 8.69
C ARG A 49 5.13 13.27 8.65
N ALA A 50 4.53 12.14 8.28
CA ALA A 50 3.07 11.99 8.24
C ALA A 50 2.47 12.06 9.66
N ALA A 51 3.10 11.38 10.63
CA ALA A 51 2.69 11.42 12.03
C ALA A 51 2.74 12.83 12.61
N GLN A 52 3.80 13.60 12.32
CA GLN A 52 3.92 15.00 12.76
C GLN A 52 2.83 15.88 12.13
N ALA A 53 2.55 15.71 10.83
CA ALA A 53 1.49 16.46 10.16
C ALA A 53 0.10 16.16 10.74
N MET A 54 -0.19 14.89 11.01
CA MET A 54 -1.45 14.48 11.66
C MET A 54 -1.56 15.01 13.09
N ALA A 55 -0.48 14.97 13.87
CA ALA A 55 -0.45 15.49 15.23
C ALA A 55 -0.70 17.01 15.26
N ALA A 56 -0.06 17.77 14.36
CA ALA A 56 -0.26 19.21 14.24
C ALA A 56 -1.71 19.55 13.85
N ALA A 57 -2.29 18.82 12.90
CA ALA A 57 -3.69 19.02 12.50
C ALA A 57 -4.69 18.65 13.63
N ALA A 58 -4.39 17.60 14.38
CA ALA A 58 -5.19 17.21 15.54
C ALA A 58 -5.14 18.29 16.65
N GLN A 59 -3.97 18.87 16.90
CA GLN A 59 -3.82 19.97 17.84
C GLN A 59 -4.62 21.21 17.39
N ALA A 60 -4.55 21.56 16.10
CA ALA A 60 -5.34 22.66 15.55
C ALA A 60 -6.86 22.46 15.72
N LEU A 61 -7.36 21.22 15.63
CA LEU A 61 -8.76 20.90 15.92
C LEU A 61 -9.11 21.09 17.41
N LEU A 62 -8.20 20.72 18.32
CA LEU A 62 -8.38 20.97 19.76
C LEU A 62 -8.39 22.46 20.09
N ASP A 63 -7.54 23.23 19.43
CA ASP A 63 -7.44 24.69 19.63
C ASP A 63 -8.68 25.40 19.08
N ALA A 64 -9.24 24.93 17.95
CA ALA A 64 -10.51 25.40 17.40
C ALA A 64 -11.74 24.96 18.22
N THR A 65 -11.57 24.09 19.21
CA THR A 65 -12.67 23.54 20.02
C THR A 65 -12.70 24.18 21.41
N PRO A 66 -13.86 24.74 21.84
CA PRO A 66 -14.02 25.28 23.19
C PRO A 66 -13.64 24.25 24.25
N GLN A 67 -13.00 24.70 25.34
CA GLN A 67 -12.50 23.80 26.39
C GLN A 67 -13.60 22.85 26.95
N ALA A 68 -14.83 23.35 27.09
CA ALA A 68 -15.98 22.57 27.55
C ALA A 68 -16.35 21.40 26.62
N GLU A 69 -16.05 21.48 25.33
CA GLU A 69 -16.37 20.46 24.33
C GLU A 69 -15.21 19.49 24.08
N ARG A 70 -13.98 19.81 24.50
CA ARG A 70 -12.77 19.00 24.21
C ARG A 70 -12.86 17.57 24.73
N ALA A 71 -13.60 17.34 25.81
CA ALA A 71 -13.86 15.98 26.30
C ALA A 71 -14.56 15.11 25.23
N GLY A 72 -15.34 15.68 24.33
CA GLY A 72 -15.93 14.98 23.19
C GLY A 72 -14.89 14.55 22.14
N LEU A 73 -13.77 15.25 22.00
CA LEU A 73 -12.70 14.86 21.07
C LEU A 73 -11.69 13.90 21.73
N LEU A 74 -11.39 14.12 23.01
CA LEU A 74 -10.35 13.41 23.77
C LEU A 74 -10.94 12.18 24.50
N GLN A 75 -11.34 11.17 23.73
CA GLN A 75 -11.89 9.92 24.25
C GLN A 75 -10.79 8.86 24.45
N PRO A 76 -10.77 8.11 25.57
CA PRO A 76 -9.72 7.13 25.84
C PRO A 76 -9.74 5.99 24.82
N PHE A 77 -8.57 5.41 24.51
CA PHE A 77 -8.47 4.23 23.63
C PHE A 77 -9.12 2.98 24.21
N THR A 78 -9.33 2.94 25.52
CA THR A 78 -10.02 1.85 26.23
C THR A 78 -11.54 2.03 26.30
N LEU A 79 -12.09 3.08 25.68
CA LEU A 79 -13.53 3.32 25.68
C LEU A 79 -14.26 2.13 25.05
N ALA A 80 -15.20 1.52 25.79
CA ALA A 80 -15.97 0.35 25.34
C ALA A 80 -16.70 0.59 24.00
N ALA A 81 -17.11 1.84 23.73
CA ALA A 81 -17.76 2.21 22.47
C ALA A 81 -16.88 1.97 21.22
N ARG A 82 -15.56 1.77 21.36
CA ARG A 82 -14.64 1.48 20.23
C ARG A 82 -14.78 0.06 19.69
N SER A 83 -15.41 -0.84 20.44
CA SER A 83 -15.81 -2.17 19.99
C SER A 83 -17.32 -2.32 19.76
N ASP A 84 -18.10 -1.27 20.03
CA ASP A 84 -19.56 -1.23 19.92
C ASP A 84 -20.04 -0.96 18.47
N TRP A 85 -19.73 -1.89 17.58
CA TRP A 85 -20.07 -1.80 16.15
C TRP A 85 -21.52 -2.20 15.89
N HIS A 86 -22.26 -1.33 15.21
CA HIS A 86 -23.67 -1.51 14.87
C HIS A 86 -23.95 -0.95 13.47
N TYR A 87 -24.74 -1.68 12.68
CA TYR A 87 -25.16 -1.27 11.34
C TYR A 87 -26.38 -0.34 11.32
N VAL A 88 -27.04 -0.16 12.48
CA VAL A 88 -28.16 0.78 12.65
C VAL A 88 -27.62 2.13 13.16
N PRO A 89 -28.04 3.28 12.60
CA PRO A 89 -27.64 4.60 13.10
C PRO A 89 -27.99 4.78 14.58
N ARG A 90 -27.00 5.16 15.39
CA ARG A 90 -27.16 5.52 16.82
C ARG A 90 -26.29 6.74 17.14
N GLY A 91 -26.57 7.37 18.28
CA GLY A 91 -25.64 8.34 18.87
C GLY A 91 -24.31 7.66 19.19
N ARG A 92 -23.20 8.30 18.83
CA ARG A 92 -21.85 7.84 19.17
C ARG A 92 -21.16 8.85 20.08
N PRO A 93 -20.31 8.42 21.01
CA PRO A 93 -19.51 9.32 21.82
C PRO A 93 -18.67 10.25 20.93
N GLY A 94 -18.63 11.52 21.32
CA GLY A 94 -17.84 12.57 20.69
C GLY A 94 -18.67 13.63 19.97
N ILE A 95 -18.00 14.50 19.21
CA ILE A 95 -18.64 15.62 18.53
C ILE A 95 -19.00 15.20 17.10
N ALA A 96 -20.30 15.18 16.78
CA ALA A 96 -20.73 14.87 15.42
C ALA A 96 -20.33 15.99 14.45
N LEU A 97 -19.77 15.63 13.29
CA LEU A 97 -19.39 16.58 12.24
C LEU A 97 -20.50 17.59 11.92
N LYS A 98 -21.78 17.16 11.92
CA LYS A 98 -22.92 18.03 11.61
C LYS A 98 -23.11 19.20 12.59
N VAL A 99 -22.77 19.03 13.87
CA VAL A 99 -22.95 20.08 14.90
C VAL A 99 -21.71 20.93 15.13
N MET A 100 -20.57 20.58 14.53
CA MET A 100 -19.34 21.37 14.63
C MET A 100 -19.54 22.78 14.06
N SER A 101 -18.95 23.76 14.74
CA SER A 101 -18.80 25.13 14.23
C SER A 101 -18.00 25.14 12.92
N ALA A 102 -18.04 26.25 12.18
CA ALA A 102 -17.28 26.39 10.94
C ALA A 102 -15.76 26.20 11.17
N ALA A 103 -15.23 26.75 12.26
CA ALA A 103 -13.81 26.62 12.62
C ALA A 103 -13.43 25.17 12.96
N GLN A 104 -14.24 24.49 13.79
CA GLN A 104 -14.02 23.07 14.12
C GLN A 104 -14.08 22.20 12.85
N ARG A 105 -15.06 22.45 11.98
CA ARG A 105 -15.25 21.67 10.74
C ARG A 105 -14.10 21.85 9.77
N GLN A 106 -13.60 23.08 9.61
CA GLN A 106 -12.42 23.36 8.80
C GLN A 106 -11.19 22.64 9.36
N ALA A 107 -10.95 22.71 10.68
CA ALA A 107 -9.83 22.01 11.30
C ALA A 107 -9.95 20.47 11.18
N ALA A 108 -11.16 19.92 11.30
CA ALA A 108 -11.43 18.50 11.09
C ALA A 108 -11.14 18.07 9.63
N GLN A 109 -11.48 18.90 8.65
CA GLN A 109 -11.13 18.66 7.25
C GLN A 109 -9.61 18.65 7.03
N GLN A 110 -8.86 19.53 7.70
CA GLN A 110 -7.39 19.54 7.64
C GLN A 110 -6.79 18.27 8.27
N LEU A 111 -7.37 17.78 9.37
CA LEU A 111 -6.96 16.50 9.96
C LEU A 111 -7.19 15.33 9.00
N LEU A 112 -8.34 15.29 8.31
CA LEU A 112 -8.61 14.29 7.28
C LEU A 112 -7.60 14.39 6.12
N ALA A 113 -7.28 15.59 5.66
CA ALA A 113 -6.30 15.80 4.60
C ALA A 113 -4.87 15.37 4.99
N ALA A 114 -4.50 15.49 6.27
CA ALA A 114 -3.22 15.01 6.78
C ALA A 114 -3.17 13.47 6.90
N ALA A 115 -4.31 12.82 7.13
CA ALA A 115 -4.40 11.38 7.38
C ALA A 115 -4.68 10.54 6.12
N LEU A 116 -5.26 11.14 5.08
CA LEU A 116 -5.72 10.44 3.88
C LEU A 116 -4.89 10.80 2.65
N SER A 117 -4.83 9.88 1.70
CA SER A 117 -4.35 10.18 0.34
C SER A 117 -5.35 11.07 -0.39
N GLN A 118 -4.91 11.75 -1.45
CA GLN A 118 -5.77 12.63 -2.24
C GLN A 118 -7.06 11.94 -2.75
N PRO A 119 -7.01 10.70 -3.31
CA PRO A 119 -8.24 10.00 -3.69
C PRO A 119 -9.14 9.69 -2.49
N GLY A 120 -8.57 9.30 -1.36
CA GLY A 120 -9.33 9.01 -0.13
C GLY A 120 -10.02 10.25 0.44
N LEU A 121 -9.35 11.40 0.39
CA LEU A 121 -9.93 12.68 0.79
C LEU A 121 -11.14 13.05 -0.08
N LEU A 122 -11.03 12.90 -1.40
CA LEU A 122 -12.14 13.19 -2.33
C LEU A 122 -13.34 12.26 -2.10
N GLN A 123 -13.10 10.97 -1.83
CA GLN A 123 -14.17 10.02 -1.50
C GLN A 123 -14.93 10.43 -0.23
N VAL A 124 -14.20 10.77 0.85
CA VAL A 124 -14.81 11.21 2.10
C VAL A 124 -15.60 12.52 1.92
N GLN A 125 -15.05 13.48 1.18
CA GLN A 125 -15.75 14.73 0.87
C GLN A 125 -17.06 14.50 0.10
N GLY A 126 -17.05 13.59 -0.88
CA GLY A 126 -18.24 13.21 -1.63
C GLY A 126 -19.33 12.62 -0.73
N LEU A 127 -18.97 11.73 0.21
CA LEU A 127 -19.93 11.12 1.14
C LEU A 127 -20.50 12.12 2.16
N ILE A 128 -19.69 13.08 2.63
CA ILE A 128 -20.14 14.12 3.58
C ILE A 128 -21.13 15.11 2.93
N ALA A 129 -21.06 15.27 1.61
CA ALA A 129 -21.91 16.19 0.87
C ALA A 129 -23.30 15.63 0.50
N LEU A 130 -23.56 14.34 0.77
CA LEU A 130 -24.86 13.68 0.60
C LEU A 130 -25.83 14.04 1.74
#